data_AF-A0A1M7JSC9-F1
#
_entry.id   AF-A0A1M7JSC9-F1
#
_cell.length_a   1.000
_cell.length_b   1.000
_cell.length_c   1.000
_cell.angle_alpha   90.00
_cell.angle_beta   90.00
_cell.angle_gamma   90.00
#
_symmetry.space_group_name_H-M   'P 1'
#
loop_
_entity.id
_entity.type
_entity.pdbx_description
1 polymer ?
#
loop_
_entity_poly.entity_id
_entity_poly.type
_entity_poly.pdbx_seq_one_letter_code
_entity_poly.pdbx_strand_id
1 'polypeptide(L)'
;MLSPIKTELVCESLFKSMGTNKELLSKGIKYLAGALPLLFIGPSLIYNAFMNQQNAWHYLVLAIGIIACLAAMFLLYLGLKTIMKSLFND
;
A
#
# COMPACT_ATOMS: atom_id res chain seq x y z
N MET A 1 23.20 -32.19 34.63
CA MET A 1 22.24 -31.18 35.13
C MET A 1 22.47 -29.88 34.37
N LEU A 2 21.90 -29.71 33.18
CA LEU A 2 21.84 -28.41 32.52
C LEU A 2 20.51 -27.77 32.87
N SER A 3 20.59 -26.54 33.39
CA SER A 3 19.52 -25.78 34.02
C SER A 3 18.26 -25.60 33.15
N PRO A 4 17.04 -25.74 33.70
CA PRO A 4 15.76 -25.52 33.00
C PRO A 4 15.60 -24.12 32.40
N ILE A 5 16.37 -23.12 32.87
CA ILE A 5 16.34 -21.72 32.43
C ILE A 5 16.78 -21.53 30.97
N LYS A 6 17.69 -22.36 30.45
CA LYS A 6 18.23 -22.16 29.09
C LYS A 6 17.25 -22.58 28.00
N THR A 7 16.33 -23.50 28.31
CA THR A 7 15.32 -24.01 27.38
C THR A 7 14.20 -23.00 27.17
N GLU A 8 13.77 -22.30 28.23
CA GLU A 8 12.74 -21.25 28.14
C GLU A 8 13.22 -20.04 27.33
N LEU A 9 14.48 -19.62 27.52
CA LEU A 9 15.07 -18.50 26.80
C LEU A 9 15.25 -18.80 25.30
N VAL A 10 15.54 -20.05 24.94
CA VAL A 10 15.62 -20.49 23.55
C VAL A 10 14.22 -20.52 22.90
N CYS A 11 13.19 -20.99 23.61
CA CYS A 11 11.81 -20.96 23.14
C CYS A 11 11.26 -19.53 22.95
N GLU A 12 11.55 -18.59 23.86
CA GLU A 12 11.22 -17.16 23.66
C GLU A 12 11.95 -16.56 22.45
N SER A 13 13.23 -16.89 22.26
CA SER A 13 14.01 -16.41 21.11
C SER A 13 13.59 -17.04 19.77
N LEU A 14 13.14 -18.30 19.79
CA LEU A 14 12.61 -19.00 18.62
C LEU A 14 11.20 -18.52 18.26
N PHE A 15 10.35 -18.22 19.24
CA PHE A 15 9.03 -17.65 19.00
C PHE A 15 9.11 -16.25 18.40
N LYS A 16 10.10 -15.44 18.82
CA LYS A 16 10.32 -14.07 18.31
C LYS A 16 10.72 -14.03 16.82
N SER A 17 11.22 -15.13 16.27
CA SER A 17 11.68 -15.21 14.88
C SER A 17 10.60 -15.70 13.89
N MET A 18 9.42 -16.11 14.36
CA MET A 18 8.26 -16.36 13.48
C MET A 18 7.51 -15.05 13.14
N GLY A 19 8.23 -13.94 13.02
CA GLY A 19 7.65 -12.66 12.64
C GLY A 19 7.46 -12.62 11.13
N THR A 20 6.22 -12.41 10.68
CA THR A 20 5.85 -11.85 9.36
C THR A 20 7.00 -11.09 8.73
N ASN A 21 7.29 -11.33 7.45
CA ASN A 21 8.38 -10.72 6.70
C ASN A 21 8.25 -9.17 6.70
N LYS A 22 8.81 -8.52 7.74
CA LYS A 22 8.60 -7.09 8.03
C LYS A 22 9.12 -6.20 6.89
N GLU A 23 10.12 -6.68 6.14
CA GLU A 23 10.61 -6.03 4.93
C GLU A 23 9.55 -5.95 3.83
N LEU A 24 8.86 -7.07 3.54
CA LEU A 24 7.78 -7.10 2.55
C LEU A 24 6.57 -6.30 3.01
N LEU A 25 6.24 -6.38 4.30
CA LEU A 25 5.16 -5.59 4.88
C LEU A 25 5.46 -4.08 4.77
N SER A 26 6.69 -3.66 5.09
CA SER A 26 7.12 -2.27 4.94
C SER A 26 7.09 -1.80 3.48
N LYS A 27 7.48 -2.64 2.53
CA LYS A 27 7.33 -2.35 1.09
C LYS A 27 5.86 -2.15 0.70
N GLY A 28 4.97 -3.05 1.11
CA GLY A 28 3.53 -2.94 0.83
C GLY A 28 2.92 -1.66 1.40
N ILE A 29 3.28 -1.31 2.64
CA ILE A 29 2.84 -0.08 3.30
C ILE A 29 3.37 1.16 2.56
N LYS A 30 4.61 1.15 2.06
CA LYS A 30 5.15 2.27 1.25
C LYS A 30 4.37 2.47 -0.04
N TYR A 31 3.97 1.39 -0.72
CA TYR A 31 3.11 1.49 -1.92
C TYR A 31 1.73 2.05 -1.58
N LEU A 32 1.12 1.61 -0.48
CA LEU A 32 -0.18 2.15 -0.01
C LEU A 32 -0.09 3.62 0.41
N ALA A 33 0.97 4.00 1.11
CA ALA A 33 1.23 5.39 1.50
C ALA A 33 1.43 6.30 0.27
N GLY A 34 2.01 5.79 -0.82
CA GLY A 34 2.09 6.50 -2.11
C GLY A 34 0.78 6.51 -2.90
N ALA A 35 -0.06 5.47 -2.77
CA ALA A 35 -1.36 5.41 -3.41
C ALA A 35 -2.37 6.39 -2.78
N LEU A 36 -2.26 6.64 -1.46
CA LEU A 36 -3.17 7.50 -0.70
C LEU A 36 -3.25 8.95 -1.23
N PRO A 37 -2.15 9.69 -1.44
CA PRO A 37 -2.21 11.02 -2.03
C PRO A 37 -2.70 10.99 -3.47
N LEU A 38 -2.37 9.95 -4.24
CA LEU A 38 -2.82 9.80 -5.62
C LEU A 38 -4.34 9.58 -5.70
N LEU A 39 -4.91 8.84 -4.74
CA LEU A 39 -6.35 8.65 -4.58
C LEU A 39 -7.11 9.90 -4.17
N PHE A 40 -6.46 10.86 -3.50
CA PHE A 40 -7.08 12.16 -3.23
C PHE A 40 -6.99 13.06 -4.46
N ILE A 41 -5.80 13.17 -5.06
CA ILE A 41 -5.54 14.08 -6.18
C ILE A 41 -6.36 13.69 -7.41
N GLY A 42 -6.48 12.39 -7.74
CA GLY A 42 -7.22 11.90 -8.91
C GLY A 42 -8.68 12.40 -8.99
N PRO A 43 -9.55 12.01 -8.03
CA PRO A 43 -10.94 12.45 -8.00
C PRO A 43 -11.08 13.96 -7.74
N SER A 44 -10.19 14.61 -6.98
CA SER A 44 -10.19 16.07 -6.83
C SER A 44 -9.92 16.80 -8.16
N LEU A 45 -9.05 16.25 -9.03
CA LEU A 45 -8.82 16.75 -10.38
C LEU A 45 -10.05 16.58 -11.27
N ILE A 46 -10.66 15.39 -11.23
CA ILE A 46 -11.89 15.09 -11.99
C ILE A 46 -13.02 16.04 -11.58
N TYR A 47 -13.19 16.25 -10.27
CA TYR A 47 -14.21 17.16 -9.74
C TYR A 47 -13.98 18.61 -10.19
N ASN A 48 -12.73 19.09 -10.14
CA ASN A 48 -12.38 20.41 -10.67
C ASN A 48 -12.65 20.54 -12.17
N ALA A 49 -12.33 19.51 -12.96
CA ALA A 49 -12.58 19.50 -14.40
C ALA A 49 -14.10 19.54 -14.71
N PHE A 50 -14.92 18.85 -13.90
CA PHE A 50 -16.38 18.84 -14.03
C PHE A 50 -17.06 20.14 -13.60
N MET A 51 -16.45 20.95 -12.73
CA MET A 51 -17.01 22.25 -12.33
C MET A 51 -16.75 23.36 -13.35
N ASN A 52 -15.74 23.21 -14.20
CA ASN A 52 -15.31 24.24 -15.16
C ASN A 52 -15.48 23.79 -16.62
N GLN A 53 -16.65 23.24 -16.97
CA GLN A 53 -16.96 22.65 -18.29
C GLN A 53 -17.04 23.68 -19.44
N GLN A 54 -16.78 24.96 -19.17
CA GLN A 54 -17.00 26.04 -20.13
C GLN A 54 -15.86 26.21 -21.16
N ASN A 55 -14.72 25.54 -21.01
CA ASN A 55 -13.55 25.78 -21.86
C ASN A 55 -12.82 24.49 -22.25
N ALA A 56 -12.66 24.15 -23.53
CA ALA A 56 -12.17 22.86 -24.07
C ALA A 56 -10.97 22.18 -23.36
N TRP A 57 -10.16 22.94 -22.63
CA TRP A 57 -9.08 22.47 -21.75
C TRP A 57 -9.53 21.54 -20.61
N HIS A 58 -10.80 21.56 -20.19
CA HIS A 58 -11.32 20.66 -19.15
C HIS A 58 -11.28 19.18 -19.55
N TYR A 59 -11.46 18.86 -20.84
CA TYR A 59 -11.42 17.49 -21.34
C TYR A 59 -10.04 16.84 -21.16
N LEU A 60 -8.96 17.64 -21.29
CA LEU A 60 -7.59 17.17 -21.13
C LEU A 60 -7.28 16.85 -19.66
N VAL A 61 -7.69 17.73 -18.74
CA VAL A 61 -7.56 17.49 -17.29
C VAL A 61 -8.42 16.30 -16.84
N LEU A 62 -9.62 16.17 -17.41
CA LEU A 62 -10.51 15.03 -17.14
C LEU A 62 -9.86 13.70 -17.55
N ALA A 63 -9.25 13.64 -18.74
CA ALA A 63 -8.55 12.45 -19.21
C ALA A 63 -7.37 12.09 -18.31
N ILE A 64 -6.56 13.08 -17.90
CA ILE A 64 -5.44 12.86 -16.96
C ILE A 64 -5.97 12.38 -15.60
N GLY A 65 -7.07 12.95 -15.11
CA GLY A 65 -7.70 12.54 -13.85
C GLY A 65 -8.15 11.08 -13.87
N ILE A 66 -8.77 10.61 -14.95
CA ILE A 66 -9.18 9.20 -15.10
C ILE A 66 -7.95 8.29 -15.12
N ILE A 67 -6.91 8.65 -15.88
CA ILE A 67 -5.67 7.86 -15.94
C ILE A 67 -4.99 7.80 -14.56
N ALA A 68 -4.92 8.93 -13.85
CA ALA A 68 -4.36 8.99 -12.50
C ALA A 68 -5.16 8.12 -11.51
N CYS A 69 -6.49 8.10 -11.63
CA CYS A 69 -7.37 7.29 -10.79
C CYS A 69 -7.15 5.78 -11.06
N LEU A 70 -7.03 5.39 -12.33
CA LEU A 70 -6.68 4.02 -12.72
C LEU A 70 -5.29 3.63 -12.17
N ALA A 71 -4.29 4.50 -12.32
CA ALA A 71 -2.94 4.27 -11.80
C ALA A 71 -2.94 4.09 -10.26
N ALA A 72 -3.72 4.91 -9.54
CA ALA A 72 -3.90 4.76 -8.10
C ALA A 72 -4.50 3.40 -7.73
N MET A 73 -5.54 2.96 -8.44
CA MET A 73 -6.16 1.66 -8.25
C MET A 73 -5.16 0.50 -8.45
N PHE A 74 -4.33 0.58 -9.48
CA PHE A 74 -3.26 -0.39 -9.74
C PHE A 74 -2.19 -0.41 -8.63
N LEU A 75 -1.73 0.76 -8.18
CA LEU A 75 -0.73 0.86 -7.12
C LEU A 75 -1.26 0.28 -5.80
N LEU A 76 -2.53 0.54 -5.52
CA LEU A 76 -3.22 0.08 -4.32
C LEU A 76 -3.42 -1.43 -4.33
N TYR A 77 -3.82 -2.00 -5.47
CA TYR A 77 -3.87 -3.45 -5.68
C TYR A 77 -2.49 -4.10 -5.46
N LEU A 78 -1.42 -3.53 -6.02
CA LEU A 78 -0.06 -4.06 -5.87
C LEU A 78 0.43 -3.98 -4.41
N GLY A 79 0.13 -2.88 -3.73
CA GLY A 79 0.44 -2.67 -2.31
C GLY A 79 -0.28 -3.67 -1.42
N LEU A 80 -1.59 -3.82 -1.57
CA LEU A 80 -2.39 -4.80 -0.83
C LEU A 80 -1.94 -6.24 -1.12
N LYS A 81 -1.68 -6.59 -2.38
CA LYS A 81 -1.14 -7.90 -2.75
C LYS A 81 0.19 -8.18 -2.05
N THR A 82 1.06 -7.19 -1.96
CA THR A 82 2.37 -7.30 -1.28
C THR A 82 2.21 -7.47 0.23
N ILE A 83 1.27 -6.75 0.86
CA ILE A 83 0.95 -6.92 2.28
C ILE A 83 0.41 -8.33 2.54
N MET A 84 -0.59 -8.78 1.78
CA MET A 84 -1.17 -10.12 1.86
C MET A 84 -0.08 -11.19 1.75
N LYS A 85 0.80 -11.06 0.75
CA LYS A 85 1.95 -11.96 0.56
C LYS A 85 2.88 -11.98 1.78
N SER A 86 3.14 -10.82 2.39
CA SER A 86 4.00 -10.74 3.58
C SER A 86 3.39 -11.36 4.83
N LEU A 87 2.06 -11.26 4.99
CA LEU A 87 1.33 -11.75 6.15
C LEU A 87 1.17 -13.27 6.13
N PHE A 88 0.86 -13.83 4.95
CA PHE A 88 0.61 -15.26 4.80
C PHE A 88 1.85 -16.07 4.42
N ASN A 89 2.95 -15.40 4.04
CA ASN A 89 4.20 -16.06 3.64
C ASN A 89 4.01 -17.10 2.51
N ASP A 90 3.00 -16.89 1.66
CA ASP A 90 2.71 -17.62 0.42
C ASP A 90 3.32 -16.92 -0.81
#